data_AF-A0A8I2YQN3-F1
#
_entry.id   AF-A0A8I2YQN3-F1
#
_cell.length_a   1.000
_cell.length_b   1.000
_cell.length_c   1.000
_cell.angle_alpha   90.00
_cell.angle_beta   90.00
_cell.angle_gamma   90.00
#
_symmetry.space_group_name_H-M   'P 1'
#
loop_
_entity.id
_entity.type
_entity.pdbx_description
1 polymer ?
#
loop_
_entity_poly.entity_id
_entity_poly.type
_entity_poly.pdbx_seq_one_letter_code
_entity_poly.pdbx_strand_id
1 'polypeptide(L)'
;MLLKFSKSDILDSSLVYPETGALGFTILTRSHFIHAEERDSDTESESEATVTRRTIIADKRGLTVAEIGWDGRRPVVVIIGKEKVAVKEMFGSQSAILS
;
A
#
# COMPACT_ATOMS: atom_id res chain seq x y z
N MET A 1 -5.23 22.68 1.58
CA MET A 1 -4.01 22.27 0.85
C MET A 1 -4.12 20.78 0.57
N LEU A 2 -4.34 20.36 -0.68
CA LEU A 2 -4.51 18.95 -1.05
C LEU A 2 -3.19 18.46 -1.65
N LEU A 3 -2.43 17.66 -0.92
CA LEU A 3 -1.17 17.09 -1.41
C LEU A 3 -1.49 15.91 -2.33
N LYS A 4 -1.36 16.12 -3.65
CA LYS A 4 -1.54 15.06 -4.66
C LYS A 4 -0.20 14.36 -4.88
N PHE A 5 -0.03 13.17 -4.29
CA PHE A 5 1.16 12.36 -4.45
C PHE A 5 1.01 11.44 -5.68
N SER A 6 1.93 11.55 -6.65
CA SER A 6 1.83 10.90 -7.97
C SER A 6 2.82 9.74 -8.20
N LYS A 7 3.77 9.48 -7.28
CA LYS A 7 4.77 8.40 -7.41
C LYS A 7 4.83 7.51 -6.17
N SER A 8 5.07 6.21 -6.37
CA SER A 8 5.18 5.20 -5.31
C SER A 8 6.28 5.53 -4.29
N ASP A 9 7.38 6.15 -4.74
CA ASP A 9 8.54 6.50 -3.90
C ASP A 9 8.24 7.56 -2.83
N ILE A 10 7.14 8.30 -2.93
CA ILE A 10 6.77 9.32 -1.94
C ILE A 10 6.24 8.71 -0.63
N LEU A 11 5.92 7.42 -0.61
CA LEU A 11 5.56 6.70 0.61
C LEU A 11 6.77 6.15 1.36
N ASP A 12 7.97 6.22 0.76
CA ASP A 12 9.19 5.85 1.45
C ASP A 12 9.52 6.91 2.48
N SER A 13 9.39 6.55 3.75
CA SER A 13 9.58 7.49 4.84
C SER A 13 10.14 6.80 6.06
N SER A 14 10.82 7.58 6.89
CA SER A 14 11.30 7.14 8.19
C SER A 14 10.55 7.92 9.27
N LEU A 15 9.91 7.19 10.17
CA LEU A 15 9.30 7.75 11.37
C LEU A 15 10.35 7.74 12.48
N VAL A 16 10.65 8.91 13.02
CA VAL A 16 11.61 9.10 14.11
C VAL A 16 10.89 9.50 15.40
N TYR A 17 11.48 9.18 16.55
CA TYR A 17 11.00 9.69 17.83
C TYR A 17 11.39 11.16 17.98
N PRO A 18 10.44 12.09 18.21
CA PRO A 18 10.72 13.52 18.22
C PRO A 18 11.75 13.92 19.29
N GLU A 19 11.69 13.28 20.46
CA GLU A 19 12.54 13.60 21.60
C GLU A 19 14.01 13.20 21.40
N THR A 20 14.29 12.19 20.58
CA THR A 20 15.63 11.61 20.44
C THR A 20 16.18 11.65 19.02
N GLY A 21 15.33 11.94 18.02
CA GLY A 21 15.65 11.78 16.61
C GLY A 21 15.91 10.32 16.18
N ALA A 22 15.78 9.35 17.08
CA ALA A 22 16.07 7.96 16.78
C ALA A 22 15.03 7.37 15.82
N LEU A 23 15.47 6.52 14.89
CA LEU A 23 14.58 5.81 13.99
C LEU A 23 13.64 4.88 14.78
N GLY A 24 12.34 5.09 14.61
CA GLY A 24 11.29 4.22 15.14
C GLY A 24 10.86 3.21 14.09
N PHE A 25 10.47 3.69 12.91
CA PHE A 25 9.95 2.86 11.83
C PHE A 25 10.43 3.31 10.46
N THR A 26 10.49 2.37 9.54
CA THR A 26 10.74 2.61 8.12
C THR A 26 9.54 2.12 7.32
N ILE A 27 8.96 3.01 6.52
CA ILE A 27 7.85 2.73 5.61
C ILE A 27 8.46 2.65 4.21
N LEU A 28 8.23 1.56 3.50
CA LEU A 28 8.71 1.35 2.15
C LEU A 28 7.57 0.92 1.25
N THR A 29 7.38 1.58 0.11
CA THR A 29 6.38 1.19 -0.87
C THR A 29 7.03 0.82 -2.19
N ARG A 30 6.71 -0.36 -2.69
CA ARG A 30 7.25 -0.90 -3.94
C ARG A 30 6.13 -1.38 -4.83
N SER A 31 6.35 -1.31 -6.14
CA SER A 31 5.52 -2.05 -7.09
C SER A 31 5.62 -3.54 -6.74
N HIS A 32 4.49 -4.20 -6.66
CA HIS A 32 4.40 -5.60 -6.29
C HIS A 32 3.40 -6.26 -7.21
N PHE A 33 3.87 -7.07 -8.15
CA PHE A 33 2.98 -7.88 -8.98
C PHE A 33 2.33 -8.93 -8.09
N ILE A 34 1.06 -8.74 -7.76
CA ILE A 34 0.24 -9.86 -7.35
C ILE A 34 0.10 -10.69 -8.63
N HIS A 35 0.81 -11.80 -8.73
CA HIS A 35 0.52 -12.81 -9.76
C HIS A 35 -0.97 -13.11 -9.65
N ALA A 36 -1.76 -12.55 -10.56
CA ALA A 36 -3.06 -13.11 -10.87
C ALA A 36 -2.78 -14.55 -11.25
N GLU A 37 -3.38 -15.49 -10.52
CA GLU A 37 -3.23 -16.91 -10.81
C GLU A 37 -3.45 -17.14 -12.32
N GLU A 38 -2.51 -17.88 -12.89
CA GLU A 38 -2.49 -18.48 -14.23
C GLU A 38 -3.84 -18.44 -14.94
N ARG A 39 -4.03 -17.42 -15.79
CA ARG A 39 -4.92 -17.53 -16.94
C ARG A 39 -4.07 -17.36 -18.18
N ASP A 40 -3.63 -18.49 -18.72
CA ASP A 40 -3.28 -18.65 -20.12
C ASP A 40 -4.46 -18.14 -20.95
N SER A 41 -4.33 -16.92 -21.46
CA SER A 41 -5.23 -16.39 -22.47
C SER A 41 -4.45 -15.37 -23.27
N ASP A 42 -3.99 -15.82 -24.43
CA ASP A 42 -3.32 -15.05 -25.49
C ASP A 42 -4.24 -13.96 -26.07
N THR A 43 -4.55 -12.95 -25.27
CA THR A 43 -5.25 -11.76 -25.74
C THR A 43 -4.46 -10.55 -25.30
N GLU A 44 -3.67 -10.02 -26.24
CA GLU A 44 -3.04 -8.71 -26.21
C GLU A 44 -4.12 -7.63 -26.05
N SER A 45 -4.56 -7.40 -24.82
CA SER A 45 -5.24 -6.17 -24.44
C SER A 45 -4.32 -5.42 -23.51
N GLU A 46 -3.94 -4.20 -23.90
CA GLU A 46 -3.33 -3.19 -23.04
C GLU A 46 -4.32 -2.76 -21.94
N SER A 47 -4.87 -3.71 -21.18
CA SER A 47 -5.63 -3.40 -19.98
C SER A 47 -4.62 -2.82 -19.00
N GLU A 48 -4.80 -1.55 -18.65
CA GLU A 48 -4.12 -0.86 -17.55
C GLU A 48 -3.73 -1.87 -16.47
N ALA A 49 -2.46 -2.32 -16.48
CA ALA A 49 -1.99 -3.24 -15.48
C ALA A 49 -2.14 -2.49 -14.16
N THR A 50 -3.18 -2.82 -13.40
CA THR A 50 -3.53 -2.11 -12.18
C THR A 50 -2.29 -2.17 -11.32
N VAL A 51 -1.62 -1.03 -11.13
CA VAL A 51 -0.30 -0.98 -10.52
C VAL A 51 -0.47 -1.46 -9.09
N THR A 52 -0.23 -2.75 -8.90
CA THR A 52 -0.31 -3.40 -7.61
C THR A 52 0.95 -3.02 -6.86
N ARG A 53 0.77 -2.62 -5.60
CA ARG A 53 1.85 -2.13 -4.74
C ARG A 53 1.78 -2.78 -3.39
N ARG A 54 2.92 -2.85 -2.73
CA ARG A 54 3.01 -3.32 -1.34
C ARG A 54 3.78 -2.29 -0.53
N THR A 55 3.17 -1.87 0.57
CA THR A 55 3.80 -1.04 1.59
C THR A 55 4.18 -1.93 2.77
N ILE A 56 5.43 -1.85 3.18
CA ILE A 56 5.98 -2.56 4.34
C ILE A 56 6.35 -1.52 5.38
N ILE A 57 5.93 -1.75 6.62
CA ILE A 57 6.33 -0.95 7.78
C ILE A 57 7.21 -1.85 8.63
N ALA A 58 8.47 -1.47 8.77
CA ALA A 58 9.46 -2.18 9.57
C ALA A 58 9.82 -1.38 10.82
N ASP A 59 10.11 -2.08 11.92
CA ASP A 59 10.68 -1.46 13.12
C ASP A 59 12.16 -1.07 12.90
N LYS A 60 12.76 -0.43 13.91
CA LYS A 60 14.19 -0.07 13.93
C LYS A 60 15.17 -1.24 13.74
N ARG A 61 14.72 -2.49 13.89
CA ARG A 61 15.53 -3.70 13.68
C ARG A 61 15.36 -4.25 12.27
N GLY A 62 14.51 -3.63 11.45
CA GLY A 62 14.14 -4.10 10.11
C GLY A 62 13.07 -5.19 10.11
N LEU A 63 12.42 -5.48 11.25
CA LEU A 63 11.37 -6.48 11.32
C LEU A 63 10.03 -5.87 10.88
N THR A 64 9.35 -6.51 9.94
CA THR A 64 8.02 -6.10 9.49
C THR A 64 7.02 -6.16 10.64
N VAL A 65 6.42 -5.01 10.96
CA VAL A 65 5.36 -4.88 11.96
C VAL A 65 3.99 -4.68 11.32
N ALA A 66 3.95 -4.20 10.08
CA ALA A 66 2.71 -4.11 9.31
C ALA A 66 2.97 -4.12 7.81
N GLU A 67 1.95 -4.51 7.05
CA GLU A 67 1.98 -4.60 5.60
C GLU A 67 0.65 -4.13 5.01
N ILE A 68 0.69 -3.41 3.89
CA ILE A 68 -0.49 -2.99 3.15
C ILE A 68 -0.31 -3.36 1.68
N GLY A 69 -1.21 -4.19 1.16
CA GLY A 69 -1.36 -4.46 -0.26
C GLY A 69 -2.34 -3.46 -0.89
N TRP A 70 -1.97 -2.93 -2.05
CA TRP A 70 -2.74 -1.93 -2.78
C TRP A 70 -3.14 -2.42 -4.17
N ASP A 71 -4.38 -2.13 -4.54
CA ASP A 71 -4.88 -2.17 -5.91
C ASP A 71 -5.15 -0.73 -6.37
N GLY A 72 -4.23 -0.20 -7.19
CA GLY A 72 -4.19 1.23 -7.52
C GLY A 72 -4.01 2.11 -6.28
N ARG A 73 -5.08 2.81 -5.87
CA ARG A 73 -5.13 3.65 -4.65
C ARG A 73 -5.93 3.03 -3.51
N ARG A 74 -6.48 1.84 -3.70
CA ARG A 74 -7.34 1.18 -2.71
C ARG A 74 -6.51 0.14 -1.95
N PRO A 75 -6.45 0.20 -0.61
CA PRO A 75 -5.85 -0.87 0.15
C PRO A 75 -6.79 -2.08 0.11
N VAL A 76 -6.24 -3.24 -0.28
CA VAL A 76 -6.98 -4.49 -0.43
C VAL A 76 -6.62 -5.51 0.65
N VAL A 77 -5.43 -5.37 1.23
CA VAL A 77 -4.93 -6.21 2.31
C VAL A 77 -4.22 -5.30 3.31
N VAL A 78 -4.54 -5.43 4.59
CA VAL A 78 -3.80 -4.80 5.69
C VAL A 78 -3.49 -5.87 6.70
N ILE A 79 -2.22 -6.01 7.05
CA ILE A 79 -1.71 -6.94 8.07
C ILE A 79 -0.99 -6.12 9.13
N ILE A 80 -1.33 -6.30 10.40
CA ILE A 80 -0.66 -5.66 11.54
C ILE A 80 -0.20 -6.77 12.47
N GLY A 81 1.12 -6.93 12.62
CA GLY A 81 1.72 -8.07 13.30
C GLY A 81 1.31 -9.39 12.63
N LYS A 82 0.43 -10.15 13.29
CA LYS A 82 -0.12 -11.42 12.79
C LYS A 82 -1.58 -11.33 12.38
N GLU A 83 -2.21 -10.18 12.53
CA GLU A 83 -3.63 -9.99 12.32
C GLU A 83 -3.90 -9.41 10.93
N LYS A 84 -4.81 -10.04 10.19
CA LYS A 84 -5.31 -9.51 8.93
C LYS A 84 -6.56 -8.68 9.21
N VAL A 85 -6.49 -7.40 8.89
CA VAL A 85 -7.59 -6.44 9.09
C VAL A 85 -8.52 -6.47 7.89
N ALA A 86 -9.83 -6.50 8.14
CA ALA A 86 -10.84 -6.40 7.08
C ALA A 86 -10.86 -4.97 6.53
N VAL A 87 -10.34 -4.78 5.33
CA VAL A 87 -10.15 -3.44 4.73
C VAL A 87 -11.39 -2.95 3.98
N LYS A 88 -12.29 -3.87 3.62
CA LYS A 88 -13.56 -3.56 2.96
C LYS A 88 -14.37 -2.66 3.90
N GLU A 89 -14.73 -1.46 3.44
CA GLU A 89 -15.46 -0.40 4.18
C GLU A 89 -14.62 0.54 5.08
N MET A 90 -13.36 0.24 5.39
CA MET A 90 -12.53 1.13 6.24
C MET A 90 -12.12 2.44 5.55
N PHE A 91 -11.98 2.42 4.23
CA PHE A 91 -11.61 3.59 3.44
C PHE A 91 -12.83 3.94 2.58
N GLY A 92 -13.57 4.95 3.05
CA GLY A 92 -14.93 5.26 2.65
C GLY A 92 -15.19 5.18 1.14
N SER A 93 -16.26 4.47 0.78
CA SER A 93 -16.91 4.56 -0.52
C SER A 93 -17.68 5.87 -0.60
N GLN A 94 -16.99 7.00 -0.77
CA GLN A 94 -17.67 8.17 -1.35
C GLN A 94 -17.79 7.93 -2.84
N SER A 95 -18.85 7.23 -3.23
CA SER A 95 -19.45 7.47 -4.53
C SER A 95 -19.88 8.93 -4.50
N ALA A 96 -19.12 9.80 -5.16
CA ALA A 96 -19.58 11.14 -5.49
C ALA A 96 -20.74 10.99 -6.48
N ILE A 97 -21.91 10.63 -5.97
CA ILE A 97 -23.17 10.78 -6.70
C ILE A 97 -23.44 12.27 -6.64
N LEU A 98 -23.11 12.95 -7.74
CA LEU A 98 -23.64 14.27 -8.05
C LEU A 98 -25.18 14.14 -8.07
N SER A 99 -25.83 14.73 -7.07
CA SER A 99 -27.26 15.05 -7.09
C SER A 99 -27.45 16.52 -7.41
#